data_AF-A0A127PHC8-F1
#
_entry.id   AF-A0A127PHC8-F1
#
_cell.length_a   1.000
_cell.length_b   1.000
_cell.length_c   1.000
_cell.angle_alpha   90.00
_cell.angle_beta   90.00
_cell.angle_gamma   90.00
#
_symmetry.space_group_name_H-M   'P 1'
#
loop_
_entity.id
_entity.type
_entity.pdbx_description
1 polymer ?
#
loop_
_entity_poly.entity_id
_entity_poly.type
_entity_poly.pdbx_seq_one_letter_code
_entity_poly.pdbx_strand_id
1 'polypeptide(L)'
;MPNALISTAPDFSQPIAVLKHCHDKIRQQLSTLQNLLDHVPQYGSDAQAQQAAHNVMRYFNQAAPHHHADEEQDLLPMLRATATGEDADLLQKLTPEILAEHQQMDSLWHCLNLQLAQIADGAAVQAPPLLSPQDVQQFSTIYSAHMEKEETWIAPMAKRIFNDQQMQQLGAAMQQRRGIPA
;
A
#
# COMPACT_ATOMS: atom_id res chain seq x y z
N MET A 1 -34.31 4.59 -9.18
CA MET A 1 -33.16 4.34 -8.29
C MET A 1 -32.17 3.47 -9.05
N PRO A 2 -31.05 4.00 -9.56
CA PRO A 2 -30.05 3.14 -10.20
C PRO A 2 -29.29 2.34 -9.15
N ASN A 3 -28.98 1.11 -9.53
CA ASN A 3 -28.48 0.01 -8.74
C ASN A 3 -26.99 0.21 -8.38
N ALA A 4 -26.69 0.67 -7.16
CA ALA A 4 -25.32 0.89 -6.69
C ALA A 4 -24.64 -0.40 -6.16
N LEU A 5 -24.75 -1.51 -6.90
CA LEU A 5 -24.25 -2.83 -6.46
C LEU A 5 -22.91 -3.25 -7.07
N ILE A 6 -22.28 -2.40 -7.88
CA ILE A 6 -20.89 -2.59 -8.31
C ILE A 6 -20.19 -1.24 -8.16
N SER A 7 -19.45 -1.06 -7.07
CA SER A 7 -18.46 0.02 -7.02
C SER A 7 -17.35 -0.37 -8.00
N THR A 8 -17.36 0.24 -9.17
CA THR A 8 -16.26 0.12 -10.14
C THR A 8 -15.01 0.70 -9.49
N ALA A 9 -13.87 0.01 -9.64
CA ALA A 9 -12.59 0.55 -9.18
C ALA A 9 -12.41 1.97 -9.75
N PRO A 10 -11.90 2.93 -8.95
CA PRO A 10 -11.66 4.28 -9.45
C PRO A 10 -10.66 4.23 -10.60
N ASP A 11 -10.88 5.10 -11.58
CA ASP A 11 -9.91 5.34 -12.64
C ASP A 11 -8.99 6.52 -12.26
N PHE A 12 -7.97 6.74 -13.07
CA PHE A 12 -6.97 7.77 -12.82
C PHE A 12 -7.47 9.20 -13.03
N SER A 13 -8.71 9.42 -13.49
CA SER A 13 -9.33 10.76 -13.40
C SER A 13 -9.64 11.15 -11.95
N GLN A 14 -9.64 10.17 -11.03
CA GLN A 14 -9.85 10.34 -9.59
C GLN A 14 -8.62 9.84 -8.81
N PRO A 15 -7.43 10.46 -8.94
CA PRO A 15 -6.18 9.92 -8.44
C PRO A 15 -6.18 9.67 -6.92
N ILE A 16 -6.79 10.55 -6.13
CA ILE A 16 -6.91 10.35 -4.67
C ILE A 16 -7.84 9.17 -4.33
N ALA A 17 -8.84 8.89 -5.16
CA ALA A 17 -9.67 7.69 -4.97
C ALA A 17 -8.89 6.42 -5.32
N VAL A 18 -8.01 6.47 -6.34
CA VAL A 18 -7.10 5.36 -6.68
C VAL A 18 -6.13 5.06 -5.54
N LEU A 19 -5.51 6.08 -4.92
CA LEU A 19 -4.66 5.89 -3.73
C LEU A 19 -5.42 5.22 -2.59
N LYS A 20 -6.64 5.71 -2.28
CA LYS A 20 -7.49 5.04 -1.29
C LYS A 20 -7.78 3.58 -1.67
N HIS A 21 -8.04 3.29 -2.95
CA HIS A 21 -8.27 1.93 -3.39
C HIS A 21 -7.03 1.04 -3.19
N CYS A 22 -5.83 1.58 -3.40
CA CYS A 22 -4.58 0.90 -3.05
C CYS A 22 -4.50 0.60 -1.55
N HIS A 23 -4.90 1.50 -0.66
CA HIS A 23 -4.96 1.22 0.78
C HIS A 23 -5.94 0.08 1.12
N ASP A 24 -7.11 0.07 0.48
CA ASP A 24 -8.09 -1.01 0.69
C ASP A 24 -7.52 -2.37 0.22
N LYS A 25 -6.68 -2.39 -0.81
CA LYS A 25 -5.95 -3.59 -1.25
C LYS A 25 -4.81 -3.96 -0.31
N ILE A 26 -4.05 -3.01 0.22
CA ILE A 26 -3.04 -3.25 1.26
C ILE A 26 -3.68 -3.93 2.47
N ARG A 27 -4.80 -3.40 2.98
CA ARG A 27 -5.55 -4.00 4.10
C ARG A 27 -5.95 -5.45 3.84
N GLN A 28 -6.38 -5.78 2.62
CA GLN A 28 -6.70 -7.17 2.22
C GLN A 28 -5.46 -8.08 2.28
N GLN A 29 -4.29 -7.59 1.85
CA GLN A 29 -3.05 -8.37 1.92
C GLN A 29 -2.54 -8.54 3.36
N LEU A 30 -2.65 -7.51 4.20
CA LEU A 30 -2.31 -7.61 5.62
C LEU A 30 -3.20 -8.63 6.35
N SER A 31 -4.50 -8.65 6.05
CA SER A 31 -5.40 -9.70 6.56
C SER A 31 -5.00 -11.09 6.07
N THR A 32 -4.55 -11.21 4.82
CA THR A 32 -4.06 -12.48 4.26
C THR A 32 -2.79 -12.96 4.97
N LEU A 33 -1.86 -12.06 5.29
CA LEU A 33 -0.67 -12.37 6.12
C LEU A 33 -1.06 -12.90 7.50
N GLN A 34 -2.05 -12.26 8.14
CA GLN A 34 -2.54 -12.72 9.44
C GLN A 34 -3.16 -14.12 9.35
N ASN A 35 -3.96 -14.40 8.32
CA ASN A 35 -4.56 -15.71 8.12
C ASN A 35 -3.50 -16.80 7.86
N LEU A 36 -2.39 -16.46 7.18
CA LEU A 36 -1.28 -17.38 6.95
C LEU A 36 -0.58 -17.81 8.25
N LEU A 37 -0.51 -16.93 9.25
CA LEU A 37 0.06 -17.27 10.57
C LEU A 37 -0.72 -18.41 11.26
N ASP A 38 -2.03 -18.47 11.06
CA ASP A 38 -2.88 -19.51 11.64
C ASP A 38 -2.93 -20.77 10.77
N HIS A 39 -2.89 -20.61 9.44
CA HIS A 39 -3.05 -21.71 8.47
C HIS A 39 -1.80 -22.57 8.35
N VAL A 40 -0.63 -21.96 8.19
CA VAL A 40 0.64 -22.68 7.91
C VAL A 40 1.01 -23.68 9.01
N PRO A 41 0.86 -23.39 10.31
CA PRO A 41 1.14 -24.38 11.36
C PRO A 41 0.24 -25.62 11.32
N GLN A 42 -0.98 -25.50 10.79
CA GLN A 42 -1.98 -26.58 10.78
C GLN A 42 -1.91 -27.43 9.51
N TYR A 43 -1.74 -26.79 8.36
CA TYR A 43 -1.85 -27.43 7.04
C TYR A 43 -0.54 -27.43 6.26
N GLY A 44 0.49 -26.77 6.80
CA GLY A 44 1.74 -26.54 6.10
C GLY A 44 1.59 -25.60 4.91
N SER A 45 2.59 -25.64 4.03
CA SER A 45 2.61 -24.91 2.78
C SER A 45 1.78 -25.63 1.71
N ASP A 46 0.51 -25.89 2.01
CA ASP A 46 -0.43 -26.49 1.06
C ASP A 46 -0.74 -25.55 -0.11
N ALA A 47 -1.51 -26.03 -1.09
CA ALA A 47 -1.81 -25.25 -2.29
C ALA A 47 -2.52 -23.92 -1.98
N GLN A 48 -3.31 -23.86 -0.90
CA GLN A 48 -3.99 -22.63 -0.47
C GLN A 48 -2.99 -21.62 0.10
N ALA A 49 -2.09 -22.08 0.98
CA ALA A 49 -1.03 -21.24 1.55
C ALA A 49 -0.08 -20.72 0.47
N GLN A 50 0.33 -21.57 -0.48
CA GLN A 50 1.17 -21.20 -1.62
C GLN A 50 0.52 -20.09 -2.44
N GLN A 51 -0.75 -20.27 -2.80
CA GLN A 51 -1.47 -19.29 -3.60
C GLN A 51 -1.67 -17.96 -2.86
N ALA A 52 -1.94 -18.00 -1.55
CA ALA A 52 -2.04 -16.81 -0.72
C ALA A 52 -0.69 -16.07 -0.64
N ALA A 53 0.41 -16.78 -0.39
CA ALA A 53 1.75 -16.21 -0.36
C ALA A 53 2.12 -15.55 -1.70
N HIS A 54 1.88 -16.22 -2.83
CA HIS A 54 2.10 -15.63 -4.15
C HIS A 54 1.30 -14.35 -4.39
N ASN A 55 0.04 -14.29 -3.93
CA ASN A 55 -0.79 -13.11 -4.08
C ASN A 55 -0.28 -11.92 -3.25
N VAL A 56 0.08 -12.16 -1.99
CA VAL A 56 0.69 -11.14 -1.12
C VAL A 56 2.01 -10.65 -1.73
N MET A 57 2.89 -11.58 -2.13
CA MET A 57 4.17 -11.26 -2.76
C MET A 57 3.99 -10.43 -4.02
N ARG A 58 3.10 -10.81 -4.93
CA ARG A 58 2.84 -10.05 -6.16
C ARG A 58 2.41 -8.63 -5.86
N TYR A 59 1.56 -8.43 -4.86
CA TYR A 59 1.08 -7.10 -4.51
C TYR A 59 2.21 -6.21 -3.97
N PHE A 60 2.93 -6.66 -2.93
CA PHE A 60 3.96 -5.84 -2.31
C PHE A 60 5.27 -5.75 -3.13
N ASN A 61 5.51 -6.66 -4.07
CA ASN A 61 6.66 -6.56 -4.99
C ASN A 61 6.42 -5.61 -6.18
N GLN A 62 5.16 -5.26 -6.48
CA GLN A 62 4.82 -4.50 -7.70
C GLN A 62 3.91 -3.31 -7.42
N ALA A 63 2.75 -3.55 -6.81
CA ALA A 63 1.74 -2.52 -6.62
C ALA A 63 2.10 -1.54 -5.51
N ALA A 64 2.61 -2.02 -4.37
CA ALA A 64 2.98 -1.14 -3.25
C ALA A 64 4.13 -0.16 -3.62
N PRO A 65 5.22 -0.58 -4.30
CA PRO A 65 6.25 0.35 -4.78
C PRO A 65 5.71 1.43 -5.73
N HIS A 66 4.76 1.07 -6.61
CA HIS A 66 4.10 2.06 -7.45
C HIS A 66 3.26 3.04 -6.65
N HIS A 67 2.57 2.59 -5.61
CA HIS A 67 1.78 3.45 -4.73
C HIS A 67 2.67 4.44 -3.98
N HIS A 68 3.74 3.98 -3.30
CA HIS A 68 4.69 4.89 -2.65
C HIS A 68 5.30 5.86 -3.67
N ALA A 69 5.64 5.41 -4.88
CA ALA A 69 6.16 6.30 -5.92
C ALA A 69 5.15 7.35 -6.41
N ASP A 70 3.85 7.04 -6.44
CA ASP A 70 2.80 8.05 -6.69
C ASP A 70 2.82 9.15 -5.63
N GLU A 71 3.06 8.79 -4.37
CA GLU A 71 3.15 9.75 -3.28
C GLU A 71 4.44 10.56 -3.32
N GLU A 72 5.57 9.88 -3.37
CA GLU A 72 6.90 10.47 -3.22
C GLU A 72 7.30 11.36 -4.39
N GLN A 73 6.94 10.96 -5.62
CA GLN A 73 7.40 11.63 -6.83
C GLN A 73 6.40 12.69 -7.31
N ASP A 74 5.11 12.51 -7.03
CA ASP A 74 4.05 13.37 -7.56
C ASP A 74 3.24 14.06 -6.46
N LEU A 75 2.53 13.31 -5.60
CA LEU A 75 1.57 13.88 -4.65
C LEU A 75 2.23 14.83 -3.64
N LEU A 76 3.24 14.36 -2.91
CA LEU A 76 3.89 15.12 -1.84
C LEU A 76 4.65 16.34 -2.39
N PRO A 77 5.42 16.25 -3.50
CA PRO A 77 6.01 17.43 -4.13
C PRO A 77 4.97 18.44 -4.60
N MET A 78 3.87 18.00 -5.19
CA MET A 78 2.79 18.88 -5.67
C MET A 78 2.06 19.56 -4.51
N LEU A 79 1.78 18.83 -3.42
CA LEU A 79 1.25 19.37 -2.17
C LEU A 79 2.19 20.44 -1.60
N ARG A 80 3.48 20.15 -1.49
CA ARG A 80 4.48 21.11 -0.98
C ARG A 80 4.57 22.39 -1.81
N ALA A 81 4.37 22.30 -3.13
CA ALA A 81 4.37 23.47 -4.01
C ALA A 81 3.08 24.30 -3.94
N THR A 82 1.98 23.72 -3.45
CA THR A 82 0.64 24.32 -3.48
C THR A 82 0.18 24.81 -2.11
N ALA A 83 0.54 24.08 -1.05
CA ALA A 83 0.08 24.34 0.30
C ALA A 83 0.64 25.66 0.86
N THR A 84 -0.16 26.34 1.67
CA THR A 84 0.19 27.59 2.35
C THR A 84 -0.37 27.59 3.77
N GLY A 85 0.18 28.40 4.66
CA GLY A 85 -0.29 28.52 6.04
C GLY A 85 -0.22 27.18 6.80
N GLU A 86 -1.28 26.85 7.54
CA GLU A 86 -1.34 25.64 8.38
C GLU A 86 -1.10 24.34 7.59
N ASP A 87 -1.52 24.29 6.32
CA ASP A 87 -1.28 23.12 5.47
C ASP A 87 0.21 22.92 5.18
N ALA A 88 0.94 24.01 4.92
CA ALA A 88 2.37 23.96 4.67
C ALA A 88 3.14 23.54 5.93
N ASP A 89 2.75 24.08 7.08
CA ASP A 89 3.33 23.72 8.39
C ASP A 89 3.08 22.24 8.73
N LEU A 90 1.88 21.72 8.42
CA LEU A 90 1.54 20.33 8.61
C LEU A 90 2.35 19.42 7.66
N LEU A 91 2.44 19.76 6.38
CA LEU A 91 3.23 18.99 5.41
C LEU A 91 4.71 18.95 5.77
N GLN A 92 5.27 20.05 6.28
CA GLN A 92 6.66 20.10 6.72
C GLN A 92 6.95 19.09 7.84
N LYS A 93 5.96 18.82 8.71
CA LYS A 93 6.05 17.81 9.78
C LYS A 93 5.82 16.40 9.26
N LEU A 94 4.75 16.18 8.47
CA LEU A 94 4.34 14.83 8.08
C LEU A 94 5.21 14.23 6.96
N THR A 95 5.71 15.04 6.02
CA THR A 95 6.43 14.52 4.85
C THR A 95 7.67 13.69 5.24
N PRO A 96 8.57 14.15 6.13
CA PRO A 96 9.71 13.34 6.55
C PRO A 96 9.30 12.03 7.24
N GLU A 97 8.20 12.03 8.01
CA GLU A 97 7.70 10.84 8.69
C GLU A 97 7.17 9.81 7.68
N ILE A 98 6.36 10.24 6.72
CA ILE A 98 5.80 9.38 5.65
C ILE A 98 6.93 8.71 4.86
N LEU A 99 7.94 9.49 4.45
CA LEU A 99 9.09 8.96 3.71
C LEU A 99 9.92 7.97 4.53
N ALA A 100 10.11 8.23 5.83
CA ALA A 100 10.82 7.30 6.71
C ALA A 100 10.01 6.00 6.92
N GLU A 101 8.70 6.11 7.02
CA GLU A 101 7.80 4.96 7.14
C GLU A 101 7.82 4.07 5.88
N HIS A 102 7.83 4.66 4.68
CA HIS A 102 8.01 3.90 3.43
C HIS A 102 9.31 3.08 3.43
N GLN A 103 10.43 3.70 3.83
CA GLN A 103 11.72 2.99 3.91
C GLN A 103 11.70 1.86 4.94
N GLN A 104 11.02 2.06 6.07
CA GLN A 104 10.85 1.03 7.08
C GLN A 104 9.94 -0.12 6.57
N MET A 105 8.88 0.20 5.83
CA MET A 105 8.01 -0.81 5.19
C MET A 105 8.81 -1.64 4.18
N ASP A 106 9.62 -1.01 3.33
CA ASP A 106 10.47 -1.72 2.35
C ASP A 106 11.45 -2.68 3.05
N SER A 107 12.04 -2.23 4.16
CA SER A 107 12.96 -3.05 4.96
C SER A 107 12.26 -4.26 5.59
N LEU A 108 11.09 -4.07 6.19
CA LEU A 108 10.26 -5.15 6.75
C LEU A 108 9.78 -6.11 5.66
N TRP A 109 9.38 -5.56 4.50
CA TRP A 109 8.94 -6.35 3.36
C TRP A 109 10.04 -7.26 2.83
N HIS A 110 11.29 -6.80 2.78
CA HIS A 110 12.42 -7.64 2.37
C HIS A 110 12.50 -8.94 3.19
N CYS A 111 12.37 -8.83 4.52
CA CYS A 111 12.37 -9.97 5.43
C CYS A 111 11.15 -10.89 5.21
N LEU A 112 9.95 -10.30 5.11
CA LEU A 112 8.71 -11.05 4.90
C LEU A 112 8.65 -11.75 3.54
N ASN A 113 9.16 -11.11 2.49
CA ASN A 113 9.17 -11.68 1.14
C ASN A 113 10.01 -12.97 1.07
N LEU A 114 11.12 -13.05 1.82
CA LEU A 114 11.94 -14.27 1.92
C LEU A 114 11.23 -15.41 2.69
N GLN A 115 10.43 -15.06 3.70
CA GLN A 115 9.62 -16.02 4.46
C GLN A 115 8.46 -16.55 3.61
N LEU A 116 7.75 -15.66 2.93
CA LEU A 116 6.65 -16.00 2.03
C LEU A 116 7.11 -16.81 0.82
N ALA A 117 8.32 -16.58 0.30
CA ALA A 117 8.88 -17.38 -0.78
C ALA A 117 8.97 -18.88 -0.40
N GLN A 118 9.36 -19.20 0.84
CA GLN A 118 9.42 -20.59 1.30
C GLN A 118 8.02 -21.23 1.34
N ILE A 119 7.01 -20.48 1.78
CA ILE A 119 5.61 -20.95 1.77
C ILE A 119 5.13 -21.12 0.33
N ALA A 120 5.42 -20.17 -0.55
CA ALA A 120 5.06 -20.21 -1.96
C ALA A 120 5.68 -21.40 -2.70
N ASP A 121 6.92 -21.77 -2.35
CA ASP A 121 7.64 -22.91 -2.92
C ASP A 121 7.20 -24.27 -2.33
N GLY A 122 6.24 -24.28 -1.40
CA GLY A 122 5.73 -25.50 -0.78
C GLY A 122 6.70 -26.12 0.23
N ALA A 123 7.58 -25.32 0.84
CA ALA A 123 8.54 -25.82 1.81
C ALA A 123 7.84 -26.54 2.96
N ALA A 124 8.39 -27.68 3.36
CA ALA A 124 7.91 -28.42 4.53
C ALA A 124 8.05 -27.56 5.78
N VAL A 125 7.06 -27.63 6.68
CA VAL A 125 7.14 -26.96 7.97
C VAL A 125 8.28 -27.58 8.78
N GLN A 126 9.31 -26.79 9.06
CA GLN A 126 10.39 -27.13 9.97
C GLN A 126 10.36 -26.15 11.15
N ALA A 127 11.11 -26.43 12.23
CA ALA A 127 11.36 -25.43 13.26
C ALA A 127 12.59 -24.59 12.84
N PRO A 128 12.56 -23.25 12.85
CA PRO A 128 11.50 -22.31 13.28
C PRO A 128 10.34 -22.11 12.26
N PRO A 129 9.20 -21.52 12.66
CA PRO A 129 8.05 -21.32 11.76
C PRO A 129 8.45 -20.57 10.48
N LEU A 130 7.89 -20.99 9.34
CA LEU A 130 8.19 -20.43 8.02
C LEU A 130 7.85 -18.93 7.90
N LEU A 131 6.91 -18.45 8.73
CA LEU A 131 6.48 -17.05 8.80
C LEU A 131 6.54 -16.57 10.26
N SER A 132 7.22 -15.45 10.48
CA SER A 132 7.41 -14.81 11.79
C SER A 132 6.17 -14.02 12.20
N PRO A 133 5.50 -14.36 13.33
CA PRO A 133 4.40 -13.56 13.86
C PRO A 133 4.82 -12.13 14.20
N GLN A 134 6.07 -11.94 14.65
CA GLN A 134 6.61 -10.63 14.98
C GLN A 134 6.73 -9.74 13.74
N ASP A 135 7.26 -10.28 12.64
CA ASP A 135 7.48 -9.49 11.42
C ASP A 135 6.14 -9.10 10.78
N VAL A 136 5.18 -10.04 10.75
CA VAL A 136 3.80 -9.76 10.28
C VAL A 136 3.14 -8.69 11.14
N GLN A 137 3.29 -8.76 12.48
CA GLN A 137 2.73 -7.75 13.39
C GLN A 137 3.36 -6.38 13.16
N GLN A 138 4.70 -6.30 13.07
CA GLN A 138 5.41 -5.04 12.82
C GLN A 138 4.99 -4.40 11.51
N PHE A 139 4.94 -5.19 10.43
CA PHE A 139 4.55 -4.75 9.11
C PHE A 139 3.09 -4.29 9.05
N SER A 140 2.18 -5.04 9.68
CA SER A 140 0.76 -4.68 9.75
C SER A 140 0.54 -3.41 10.58
N THR A 141 1.31 -3.23 11.65
CA THR A 141 1.22 -2.05 12.52
C THR A 141 1.64 -0.79 11.80
N ILE A 142 2.82 -0.80 11.15
CA ILE A 142 3.32 0.39 10.44
C ILE A 142 2.40 0.78 9.28
N TYR A 143 1.96 -0.19 8.46
CA TYR A 143 1.05 0.12 7.35
C TYR A 143 -0.28 0.71 7.85
N SER A 144 -0.84 0.15 8.94
CA SER A 144 -2.10 0.64 9.47
C SER A 144 -2.00 2.09 9.96
N ALA A 145 -0.96 2.40 10.75
CA ALA A 145 -0.72 3.75 11.26
C ALA A 145 -0.41 4.76 10.13
N HIS A 146 0.35 4.32 9.14
CA HIS A 146 0.72 5.13 7.99
C HIS A 146 -0.50 5.48 7.11
N MET A 147 -1.28 4.47 6.70
CA MET A 147 -2.50 4.72 5.92
C MET A 147 -3.49 5.61 6.67
N GLU A 148 -3.63 5.45 8.00
CA GLU A 148 -4.46 6.33 8.82
C GLU A 148 -3.98 7.78 8.76
N LYS A 149 -2.66 8.02 8.87
CA LYS A 149 -2.07 9.35 8.75
C LYS A 149 -2.38 9.99 7.39
N GLU A 150 -2.16 9.26 6.32
CA GLU A 150 -2.39 9.77 4.97
C GLU A 150 -3.87 10.02 4.66
N GLU A 151 -4.75 9.10 5.06
CA GLU A 151 -6.20 9.23 4.87
C GLU A 151 -6.80 10.35 5.74
N THR A 152 -6.18 10.65 6.89
CA THR A 152 -6.62 11.73 7.78
C THR A 152 -6.15 13.11 7.30
N TRP A 153 -4.90 13.21 6.83
CA TRP A 153 -4.26 14.51 6.62
C TRP A 153 -3.92 14.79 5.16
N ILE A 154 -3.27 13.84 4.47
CA ILE A 154 -2.70 14.06 3.13
C ILE A 154 -3.80 14.04 2.06
N ALA A 155 -4.60 12.98 2.00
CA ALA A 155 -5.64 12.83 0.99
C ALA A 155 -6.73 13.92 1.08
N PRO A 156 -7.23 14.30 2.27
CA PRO A 156 -8.19 15.41 2.40
C PRO A 156 -7.57 16.76 2.01
N MET A 157 -6.30 17.00 2.35
CA MET A 157 -5.60 18.22 1.94
C MET A 157 -5.51 18.31 0.41
N ALA A 158 -5.04 17.25 -0.27
CA ALA A 158 -4.93 17.21 -1.72
C ALA A 158 -6.29 17.46 -2.40
N LYS A 159 -7.36 16.82 -1.92
CA LYS A 159 -8.73 17.04 -2.42
C LYS A 159 -9.21 18.48 -2.28
N ARG A 160 -8.75 19.18 -1.23
CA ARG A 160 -9.17 20.56 -0.95
C ARG A 160 -8.36 21.59 -1.73
N ILE A 161 -7.05 21.37 -1.91
CA ILE A 161 -6.14 22.41 -2.43
C ILE A 161 -5.77 22.24 -3.90
N PHE A 162 -5.88 21.03 -4.47
CA PHE A 162 -5.59 20.83 -5.89
C PHE A 162 -6.73 21.31 -6.76
N ASN A 163 -6.36 21.99 -7.85
CA ASN A 163 -7.28 22.28 -8.95
C ASN A 163 -7.38 21.11 -9.94
N ASP A 164 -8.27 21.24 -10.94
CA ASP A 164 -8.52 20.20 -11.93
C ASP A 164 -7.26 19.81 -12.74
N GLN A 165 -6.42 20.79 -13.11
CA GLN A 165 -5.19 20.54 -13.85
C GLN A 165 -4.19 19.73 -13.02
N GLN A 166 -4.08 20.02 -11.73
CA GLN A 166 -3.22 19.29 -10.80
C GLN A 166 -3.71 17.85 -10.58
N MET A 167 -5.02 17.65 -10.46
CA MET A 167 -5.62 16.31 -10.40
C MET A 167 -5.36 15.51 -11.68
N GLN A 168 -5.50 16.13 -12.85
CA GLN A 168 -5.18 15.49 -14.14
C GLN A 168 -3.70 15.14 -14.26
N GLN A 169 -2.81 16.05 -13.84
CA GLN A 169 -1.36 15.82 -13.85
C GLN A 169 -0.99 14.62 -12.98
N LEU A 170 -1.51 14.56 -11.75
CA LEU A 170 -1.28 13.44 -10.83
C LEU A 170 -1.81 12.13 -11.44
N GLY A 171 -3.05 12.12 -11.94
CA GLY A 171 -3.65 10.95 -12.58
C GLY A 171 -2.84 10.43 -13.77
N ALA A 172 -2.37 11.32 -14.64
CA ALA A 172 -1.56 10.95 -15.80
C ALA A 172 -0.21 10.34 -15.40
N ALA A 173 0.47 10.90 -14.38
CA ALA A 173 1.71 10.34 -13.85
C ALA A 173 1.50 8.93 -13.29
N MET A 174 0.40 8.73 -12.56
CA MET A 174 0.02 7.41 -12.02
C MET A 174 -0.26 6.40 -13.15
N GLN A 175 -0.95 6.79 -14.23
CA GLN A 175 -1.16 5.93 -15.42
C GLN A 175 0.14 5.53 -16.08
N GLN A 176 1.01 6.51 -16.33
CA GLN A 176 2.29 6.30 -16.99
C GLN A 176 3.17 5.34 -16.21
N ARG A 177 3.23 5.46 -14.88
CA ARG A 177 3.97 4.54 -14.00
C ARG A 177 3.53 3.09 -14.14
N ARG A 178 2.28 2.87 -14.56
CA ARG A 178 1.69 1.54 -14.75
C ARG A 178 1.67 1.10 -16.21
N GLY A 179 2.30 1.86 -17.11
CA GLY A 179 2.38 1.55 -18.55
C GLY A 179 1.03 1.63 -19.27
N ILE A 180 0.07 2.35 -18.70
CA ILE A 180 -1.28 2.51 -19.28
C ILE A 180 -1.26 3.75 -20.18
N PRO A 181 -1.63 3.64 -21.47
CA PRO A 181 -1.73 4.80 -22.35
C PRO A 181 -2.85 5.75 -21.88
N ALA A 182 -2.62 7.05 -22.08
CA ALA A 182 -3.61 8.10 -21.83
C ALA A 182 -4.82 7.97 -22.76
#